data_AF-A0A972YXA8-F1
#
_entry.id   AF-A0A972YXA8-F1
#
_cell.length_a   1.000
_cell.length_b   1.000
_cell.length_c   1.000
_cell.angle_alpha   90.00
_cell.angle_beta   90.00
_cell.angle_gamma   90.00
#
_symmetry.space_group_name_H-M   'P 1'
#
loop_
_entity.id
_entity.type
_entity.pdbx_description
1 polymer ?
#
loop_
_entity_poly.entity_id
_entity_poly.type
_entity_poly.pdbx_seq_one_letter_code
_entity_poly.pdbx_strand_id
1 'polypeptide(L)'
;MRPSSYPDQEVRSINWQAFKLILPYLFEYKKRIAFAMLCLVFTKIASVYLPFILKDIVDTLDANSADKQNSALVIVPLALVAAYGLVRLSIVVLAEIRDTLFGRVTERAIRRIGLKVFRHLHALDLDFHLNRQTGGLSRDIDRGTSGINFLMRFMVFNIVPTLLEIVMVVTILFVNYGIWFALITLTSIVSYIAYSIFATEKRTRYVRAANQADSSSNTRAIDSLLNYETVKYFTNEEYEAQAYDEQLSTWEQAKIKNRLSLFALNGGQALIIAIAMTAMLALAANEVAKGNMTLGDFVLINAFMMQLFMPLNFLGFVYREIKGSLANIENLFGLLAKKAKVQDVPDATELRLAGPGVHTNSQANNQASIDFNNITFAYNKKRPIIKGISFSIKAGEKVAVVGQSGSGKSTLVKLLFRFYD
;
A
#
# COMPACT_ATOMS: atom_id res chain seq x y z
N MET A 1 28.15 1.50 -2.17
CA MET A 1 26.85 1.98 -1.65
C MET A 1 26.66 1.46 -0.23
N ARG A 2 26.28 2.31 0.75
CA ARG A 2 26.00 1.82 2.12
C ARG A 2 24.77 0.91 2.09
N PRO A 3 24.74 -0.18 2.88
CA PRO A 3 23.58 -1.05 2.97
C PRO A 3 22.38 -0.21 3.40
N SER A 4 21.23 -0.44 2.76
CA SER A 4 20.00 0.27 3.08
C SER A 4 19.73 0.09 4.57
N SER A 5 19.77 1.18 5.35
CA SER A 5 19.50 1.20 6.78
C SER A 5 18.01 1.15 7.07
N TYR A 6 17.27 0.34 6.32
CA TYR A 6 15.94 -0.06 6.73
C TYR A 6 16.11 -1.27 7.64
N PRO A 7 15.49 -1.26 8.82
CA PRO A 7 15.29 -2.52 9.51
C PRO A 7 14.46 -3.37 8.54
N ASP A 8 15.03 -4.49 8.08
CA ASP A 8 14.27 -5.66 7.64
C ASP A 8 13.50 -6.25 8.85
N GLN A 9 12.94 -5.39 9.71
CA GLN A 9 12.05 -5.83 10.77
C GLN A 9 10.80 -6.29 10.07
N GLU A 10 10.59 -7.61 10.14
CA GLU A 10 9.31 -8.22 9.90
C GLU A 10 8.24 -7.36 10.55
N VAL A 11 7.34 -6.80 9.74
CA VAL A 11 6.09 -6.21 10.22
C VAL A 11 5.29 -7.39 10.76
N ARG A 12 5.53 -7.73 12.04
CA ARG A 12 4.97 -8.91 12.70
C ARG A 12 3.49 -8.72 13.04
N SER A 13 3.01 -7.48 13.11
CA SER A 13 1.61 -7.18 13.41
C SER A 13 1.07 -6.07 12.51
N ILE A 14 -0.18 -6.22 12.09
CA ILE A 14 -0.93 -5.21 11.34
C ILE A 14 -1.33 -4.11 12.33
N ASN A 15 -0.72 -2.92 12.25
CA ASN A 15 -1.15 -1.79 13.06
C ASN A 15 -2.39 -1.12 12.45
N TRP A 16 -3.56 -1.51 12.94
CA TRP A 16 -4.85 -0.94 12.54
C TRP A 16 -4.99 0.57 12.82
N GLN A 17 -4.08 1.18 13.60
CA GLN A 17 -4.07 2.63 13.80
C GLN A 17 -3.84 3.41 12.49
N ALA A 18 -3.09 2.84 11.53
CA ALA A 18 -2.89 3.44 10.21
C ALA A 18 -4.22 3.68 9.46
N PHE A 19 -5.18 2.77 9.59
CA PHE A 19 -6.52 2.94 9.01
C PHE A 19 -7.28 4.10 9.64
N LYS A 20 -7.22 4.24 10.98
CA LYS A 20 -7.88 5.34 11.69
C LYS A 20 -7.33 6.70 11.27
N LEU A 21 -6.07 6.77 10.87
CA LEU A 21 -5.43 8.01 10.43
C LEU A 21 -5.83 8.44 9.01
N ILE A 22 -6.23 7.49 8.15
CA ILE A 22 -6.67 7.75 6.77
C ILE A 22 -8.17 8.10 6.71
N LEU A 23 -8.96 7.51 7.60
CA LEU A 23 -10.42 7.61 7.64
C LEU A 23 -10.98 9.05 7.60
N PRO A 24 -10.41 10.04 8.31
CA PRO A 24 -10.88 11.43 8.25
C PRO A 24 -10.79 12.05 6.85
N TYR A 25 -9.77 11.68 6.07
CA TYR A 25 -9.56 12.22 4.72
C TYR A 25 -10.55 11.64 3.71
N LEU A 26 -11.04 10.42 3.94
CA LEU A 26 -12.12 9.82 3.15
C LEU A 26 -13.44 10.53 3.43
N PHE A 27 -13.78 10.75 4.71
CA PHE A 27 -15.05 11.36 5.12
C PHE A 27 -15.23 12.84 4.72
N GLU A 28 -14.24 13.48 4.12
CA GLU A 28 -14.41 14.79 3.49
C GLU A 28 -15.41 14.74 2.31
N TYR A 29 -15.54 13.58 1.63
CA TYR A 29 -16.38 13.40 0.44
C TYR A 29 -17.55 12.44 0.66
N LYS A 30 -18.27 12.60 1.78
CA LYS A 30 -19.36 11.69 2.21
C LYS A 30 -20.36 11.35 1.10
N LYS A 31 -20.79 12.35 0.31
CA LYS A 31 -21.77 12.14 -0.78
C LYS A 31 -21.24 11.22 -1.89
N ARG A 32 -19.98 11.40 -2.30
CA ARG A 32 -19.36 10.57 -3.36
C ARG A 32 -19.06 9.16 -2.86
N ILE A 33 -18.61 9.05 -1.62
CA ILE A 33 -18.40 7.74 -0.98
C ILE A 33 -19.73 7.01 -0.84
N ALA A 34 -20.79 7.67 -0.38
CA ALA A 34 -22.11 7.07 -0.27
C ALA A 34 -22.62 6.56 -1.63
N PHE A 35 -22.48 7.37 -2.68
CA PHE A 35 -22.86 6.95 -4.03
C PHE A 35 -22.00 5.79 -4.56
N ALA A 36 -20.69 5.79 -4.33
CA ALA A 36 -19.81 4.67 -4.69
C ALA A 36 -20.16 3.39 -3.92
N MET A 37 -20.48 3.48 -2.62
CA MET A 37 -20.91 2.34 -1.82
C MET A 37 -22.25 1.79 -2.29
N LEU A 38 -23.18 2.66 -2.70
CA LEU A 38 -24.46 2.26 -3.29
C LEU A 38 -24.23 1.52 -4.62
N CYS A 39 -23.38 2.04 -5.51
CA CYS A 39 -22.97 1.33 -6.72
C CYS A 39 -22.33 -0.03 -6.40
N LEU A 40 -21.46 -0.12 -5.39
CA LEU A 40 -20.85 -1.39 -4.95
C LEU A 40 -21.90 -2.42 -4.56
N VAL A 41 -22.89 -2.01 -3.76
CA VAL A 41 -23.98 -2.90 -3.32
C VAL A 41 -24.80 -3.36 -4.52
N PHE A 42 -25.20 -2.47 -5.41
CA PHE A 42 -25.94 -2.85 -6.63
C PHE A 42 -25.13 -3.75 -7.56
N THR A 43 -23.84 -3.47 -7.77
CA THR A 43 -22.94 -4.36 -8.51
C THR A 43 -22.93 -5.75 -7.90
N LYS A 44 -22.85 -5.87 -6.57
CA LYS A 44 -22.77 -7.17 -5.90
C LYS A 44 -24.09 -7.92 -5.89
N ILE A 45 -25.21 -7.23 -5.70
CA ILE A 45 -26.54 -7.83 -5.88
C ILE A 45 -26.68 -8.37 -7.30
N ALA A 46 -26.37 -7.58 -8.33
CA ALA A 46 -26.44 -8.02 -9.72
C ALA A 46 -25.49 -9.20 -10.00
N SER A 47 -24.26 -9.17 -9.47
CA SER A 47 -23.26 -10.23 -9.63
C SER A 47 -23.69 -11.54 -8.97
N VAL A 48 -24.31 -11.47 -7.79
CA VAL A 48 -24.84 -12.66 -7.08
C VAL A 48 -26.14 -13.16 -7.71
N TYR A 49 -26.90 -12.27 -8.36
CA TYR A 49 -28.11 -12.66 -9.08
C TYR A 49 -27.82 -13.31 -10.45
N LEU A 50 -26.68 -13.00 -11.07
CA LEU A 50 -26.34 -13.47 -12.42
C LEU A 50 -26.38 -15.02 -12.56
N PRO A 51 -25.90 -15.84 -11.61
CA PRO A 51 -26.06 -17.30 -11.64
C PRO A 51 -27.50 -17.80 -11.61
N PHE A 52 -28.44 -17.06 -11.02
CA PHE A 52 -29.87 -17.42 -11.05
C PHE A 52 -30.44 -17.30 -12.46
N ILE A 53 -30.07 -16.26 -13.21
CA ILE A 53 -30.46 -16.14 -14.62
C ILE A 53 -29.91 -17.33 -15.42
N LEU A 54 -28.68 -17.75 -15.13
CA LEU A 54 -28.10 -18.93 -15.78
C LEU A 54 -28.85 -20.23 -15.41
N LYS A 55 -29.25 -20.38 -14.14
CA LYS A 55 -30.14 -21.47 -13.71
C LYS A 55 -31.45 -21.46 -14.51
N ASP A 56 -32.13 -20.32 -14.59
CA ASP A 56 -33.43 -20.20 -15.26
C ASP A 56 -33.34 -20.53 -16.74
N ILE A 57 -32.24 -20.15 -17.41
CA ILE A 57 -31.95 -20.52 -18.81
C ILE A 57 -31.88 -22.05 -18.93
N VAL A 58 -31.12 -22.71 -18.07
CA VAL A 58 -30.93 -24.18 -18.11
C VAL A 58 -32.23 -24.91 -17.83
N ASP A 59 -32.96 -24.49 -16.80
CA ASP A 59 -34.23 -25.12 -16.41
C ASP A 59 -35.30 -24.97 -17.50
N THR A 60 -35.35 -23.80 -18.15
CA THR A 60 -36.27 -23.58 -19.28
C THR A 60 -35.90 -24.44 -20.49
N LEU A 61 -34.61 -24.62 -20.77
CA LEU A 61 -34.15 -25.47 -21.88
C LEU A 61 -34.42 -26.96 -21.62
N ASP A 62 -34.26 -27.41 -20.38
CA ASP A 62 -34.55 -28.79 -19.99
C ASP A 62 -36.05 -29.10 -20.09
N ALA A 63 -36.90 -28.22 -19.56
CA ALA A 63 -38.36 -28.34 -19.65
C ALA A 63 -38.86 -28.34 -21.11
N ASN A 64 -38.30 -27.47 -21.96
CA ASN A 64 -38.68 -27.37 -23.38
C ASN A 64 -38.20 -28.58 -24.22
N SER A 65 -37.18 -29.30 -23.77
CA SER A 65 -36.71 -30.51 -24.43
C SER A 65 -37.68 -31.69 -24.26
N ALA A 66 -38.48 -31.67 -23.18
CA ALA A 66 -39.52 -32.64 -22.91
C ALA A 66 -40.81 -32.39 -23.72
N ASP A 67 -41.11 -31.13 -24.07
CA ASP A 67 -42.37 -30.72 -24.72
C ASP A 67 -42.13 -30.26 -26.18
N LYS A 68 -41.95 -31.23 -27.09
CA LYS A 68 -41.44 -31.04 -28.47
C LYS A 68 -42.34 -30.26 -29.45
N GLN A 69 -43.48 -29.70 -29.04
CA GLN A 69 -44.54 -29.32 -29.99
C GLN A 69 -44.80 -27.81 -30.21
N ASN A 70 -44.14 -26.88 -29.52
CA ASN A 70 -44.44 -25.43 -29.65
C ASN A 70 -43.23 -24.55 -30.04
N SER A 71 -43.28 -23.94 -31.23
CA SER A 71 -42.24 -23.01 -31.72
C SER A 71 -42.19 -21.66 -30.97
N ALA A 72 -43.19 -21.35 -30.14
CA ALA A 72 -43.18 -20.19 -29.23
C ALA A 72 -42.20 -20.35 -28.05
N LEU A 73 -41.64 -21.56 -27.84
CA LEU A 73 -40.76 -21.92 -26.73
C LEU A 73 -39.31 -21.38 -26.87
N VAL A 74 -38.90 -20.88 -28.03
CA VAL A 74 -37.52 -20.39 -28.27
C VAL A 74 -37.30 -18.94 -27.81
N ILE A 75 -38.37 -18.14 -27.73
CA ILE A 75 -38.28 -16.71 -27.38
C ILE A 75 -37.87 -16.51 -25.92
N VAL A 76 -38.35 -17.37 -25.00
CA VAL A 76 -38.09 -17.23 -23.56
C VAL A 76 -36.61 -17.48 -23.22
N PRO A 77 -35.96 -18.58 -23.65
CA PRO A 77 -34.52 -18.77 -23.46
C PRO A 77 -33.68 -17.65 -24.09
N LEU A 78 -34.05 -17.18 -25.28
CA LEU A 78 -33.32 -16.11 -25.95
C LEU A 78 -33.43 -14.78 -25.20
N ALA A 79 -34.60 -14.46 -24.64
CA ALA A 79 -34.81 -13.29 -23.80
C ALA A 79 -34.00 -13.38 -22.49
N LEU A 80 -33.93 -14.56 -21.86
CA LEU A 80 -33.10 -14.78 -20.66
C LEU A 80 -31.60 -14.67 -20.96
N VAL A 81 -31.14 -15.14 -22.11
CA VAL A 81 -29.75 -14.96 -22.57
C VAL A 81 -29.44 -13.48 -22.81
N ALA A 82 -30.36 -12.73 -23.43
CA ALA A 82 -30.22 -11.28 -23.58
C ALA A 82 -30.18 -10.58 -22.20
N ALA A 83 -31.05 -10.97 -21.27
CA ALA A 83 -31.05 -10.46 -19.90
C ALA A 83 -29.74 -10.77 -19.18
N TYR A 84 -29.20 -11.99 -19.31
CA TYR A 84 -27.89 -12.37 -18.77
C TYR A 84 -26.79 -11.43 -19.30
N GLY A 85 -26.77 -11.17 -20.61
CA GLY A 85 -25.83 -10.24 -21.24
C GLY A 85 -25.96 -8.80 -20.70
N LEU A 86 -27.19 -8.29 -20.56
CA LEU A 86 -27.47 -6.96 -20.04
C LEU A 86 -27.11 -6.81 -18.56
N VAL A 87 -27.41 -7.80 -17.73
CA VAL A 87 -27.02 -7.81 -16.31
C VAL A 87 -25.51 -7.87 -16.19
N ARG A 88 -24.83 -8.70 -17.00
CA ARG A 88 -23.37 -8.75 -17.05
C ARG A 88 -22.75 -7.41 -17.42
N LEU A 89 -23.29 -6.71 -18.42
CA LEU A 89 -22.85 -5.37 -18.77
C LEU A 89 -23.10 -4.37 -17.63
N SER A 90 -24.27 -4.45 -16.99
CA SER A 90 -24.65 -3.58 -15.88
C SER A 90 -23.73 -3.73 -14.67
N ILE A 91 -23.29 -4.95 -14.36
CA ILE A 91 -22.29 -5.23 -13.31
C ILE A 91 -21.00 -4.44 -13.60
N VAL A 92 -20.49 -4.53 -14.83
CA VAL A 92 -19.26 -3.84 -15.25
C VAL A 92 -19.44 -2.32 -15.20
N VAL A 93 -20.54 -1.79 -15.77
CA VAL A 93 -20.81 -0.34 -15.77
C VAL A 93 -20.93 0.22 -14.35
N LEU A 94 -21.65 -0.46 -13.46
CA LEU A 94 -21.77 -0.05 -12.06
C LEU A 94 -20.43 -0.12 -11.32
N ALA A 95 -19.61 -1.13 -11.63
CA ALA A 95 -18.25 -1.24 -11.07
C ALA A 95 -17.35 -0.08 -11.54
N GLU A 96 -17.38 0.27 -12.84
CA GLU A 96 -16.59 1.38 -13.39
C GLU A 96 -17.05 2.75 -12.84
N ILE A 97 -18.36 2.93 -12.65
CA ILE A 97 -18.90 4.13 -11.99
C ILE A 97 -18.38 4.22 -10.56
N ARG A 98 -18.48 3.14 -9.77
CA ARG A 98 -17.93 3.05 -8.41
C ARG A 98 -16.44 3.40 -8.41
N ASP A 99 -15.68 2.80 -9.32
CA ASP A 99 -14.21 2.93 -9.36
C ASP A 99 -13.80 4.35 -9.74
N THR A 100 -14.50 4.98 -10.67
CA THR A 100 -14.29 6.38 -11.07
C THR A 100 -14.61 7.34 -9.91
N LEU A 101 -15.73 7.12 -9.21
CA LEU A 101 -16.14 7.94 -8.07
C LEU A 101 -15.14 7.83 -6.92
N PHE A 102 -14.75 6.60 -6.57
CA PHE A 102 -13.83 6.33 -5.47
C PHE A 102 -12.39 6.71 -5.79
N GLY A 103 -11.97 6.53 -7.05
CA GLY A 103 -10.66 6.96 -7.55
C GLY A 103 -10.43 8.45 -7.33
N ARG A 104 -11.41 9.30 -7.68
CA ARG A 104 -11.32 10.76 -7.44
C ARG A 104 -11.19 11.14 -5.96
N VAL A 105 -11.83 10.39 -5.07
CA VAL A 105 -11.72 10.59 -3.62
C VAL A 105 -10.33 10.20 -3.14
N THR A 106 -9.85 9.04 -3.59
CA THR A 106 -8.53 8.48 -3.27
C THR A 106 -7.39 9.41 -3.70
N GLU A 107 -7.37 9.85 -4.96
CA GLU A 107 -6.33 10.75 -5.48
C GLU A 107 -6.27 12.07 -4.70
N ARG A 108 -7.44 12.59 -4.31
CA ARG A 108 -7.50 13.84 -3.54
C ARG A 108 -7.03 13.66 -2.10
N ALA A 109 -7.37 12.54 -1.47
CA ALA A 109 -6.88 12.19 -0.14
C ALA A 109 -5.35 12.08 -0.15
N ILE A 110 -4.77 11.37 -1.13
CA ILE A 110 -3.32 11.24 -1.31
C ILE A 110 -2.67 12.61 -1.48
N ARG A 111 -3.20 13.47 -2.36
CA ARG A 111 -2.70 14.83 -2.56
C ARG A 111 -2.69 15.66 -1.27
N ARG A 112 -3.75 15.59 -0.47
CA ARG A 112 -3.85 16.32 0.81
C ARG A 112 -2.86 15.81 1.84
N ILE A 113 -2.73 14.48 1.96
CA ILE A 113 -1.79 13.86 2.89
C ILE A 113 -0.36 14.21 2.49
N GLY A 114 -0.01 14.07 1.21
CA GLY A 114 1.30 14.47 0.69
C GLY A 114 1.61 15.94 0.97
N LEU A 115 0.68 16.86 0.72
CA LEU A 115 0.86 18.28 1.02
C LEU A 115 1.01 18.55 2.52
N LYS A 116 0.24 17.84 3.37
CA LYS A 116 0.33 17.97 4.83
C LYS A 116 1.69 17.53 5.34
N VAL A 117 2.19 16.40 4.86
CA VAL A 117 3.53 15.89 5.20
C VAL A 117 4.59 16.87 4.72
N PHE A 118 4.50 17.34 3.48
CA PHE A 118 5.45 18.31 2.93
C PHE A 118 5.53 19.60 3.76
N ARG A 119 4.38 20.20 4.10
CA ARG A 119 4.32 21.39 4.97
C ARG A 119 4.89 21.12 6.35
N HIS A 120 4.58 19.95 6.93
CA HIS A 120 5.11 19.57 8.24
C HIS A 120 6.63 19.41 8.22
N LEU A 121 7.18 18.77 7.19
CA LEU A 121 8.63 18.63 7.04
C LEU A 121 9.33 20.00 6.97
N HIS A 122 8.75 20.98 6.27
CA HIS A 122 9.28 22.34 6.25
C HIS A 122 9.20 23.07 7.59
N ALA A 123 8.32 22.65 8.49
CA ALA A 123 8.18 23.22 9.82
C ALA A 123 9.13 22.57 10.84
N LEU A 124 9.89 21.53 10.46
CA LEU A 124 10.89 20.92 11.33
C LEU A 124 12.19 21.75 11.36
N ASP A 125 12.95 21.59 12.44
CA ASP A 125 14.18 22.35 12.65
C ASP A 125 15.32 21.90 11.73
N LEU A 126 16.33 22.77 11.56
CA LEU A 126 17.45 22.53 10.66
C LEU A 126 18.25 21.26 11.01
N ASP A 127 18.28 20.86 12.28
CA ASP A 127 18.93 19.61 12.71
C ASP A 127 18.29 18.39 12.06
N PHE A 128 16.97 18.38 11.92
CA PHE A 128 16.26 17.31 11.23
C PHE A 128 16.69 17.20 9.76
N HIS A 129 16.82 18.34 9.09
CA HIS A 129 17.20 18.40 7.68
C HIS A 129 18.67 18.07 7.42
N LEU A 130 19.59 18.43 8.32
CA LEU A 130 21.02 18.12 8.17
C LEU A 130 21.35 16.66 8.50
N ASN A 131 20.60 16.03 9.39
CA ASN A 131 20.81 14.63 9.80
C ASN A 131 20.13 13.61 8.88
N ARG A 132 19.38 14.06 7.86
CA ARG A 132 18.70 13.20 6.89
C ARG A 132 19.13 13.54 5.48
N GLN A 133 19.37 12.52 4.67
CA GLN A 133 19.49 12.72 3.22
C GLN A 133 18.11 13.13 2.68
N THR A 134 18.00 14.31 2.08
CA THR A 134 16.78 14.82 1.45
C THR A 134 16.16 13.83 0.46
N GLY A 135 17.00 13.03 -0.24
CA GLY A 135 16.53 11.95 -1.12
C GLY A 135 15.83 10.79 -0.38
N GLY A 136 16.23 10.49 0.86
CA GLY A 136 15.56 9.48 1.69
C GLY A 136 14.16 9.94 2.13
N LEU A 137 14.02 11.22 2.46
CA LEU A 137 12.75 11.85 2.86
C LEU A 137 11.72 11.83 1.72
N SER A 138 12.12 12.22 0.50
CA SER A 138 11.24 12.13 -0.67
C SER A 138 10.76 10.69 -0.88
N ARG A 139 11.69 9.72 -0.78
CA ARG A 139 11.35 8.31 -0.97
C ARG A 139 10.44 7.73 0.10
N ASP A 140 10.50 8.25 1.33
CA ASP A 140 9.61 7.87 2.42
C ASP A 140 8.21 8.48 2.21
N ILE A 141 8.12 9.72 1.71
CA ILE A 141 6.85 10.34 1.29
C ILE A 141 6.20 9.51 0.18
N ASP A 142 6.93 9.28 -0.92
CA ASP A 142 6.39 8.59 -2.11
C ASP A 142 5.92 7.17 -1.77
N ARG A 143 6.69 6.42 -0.96
CA ARG A 143 6.29 5.09 -0.49
C ARG A 143 5.10 5.14 0.43
N GLY A 144 5.05 6.12 1.35
CA GLY A 144 3.92 6.33 2.23
C GLY A 144 2.63 6.60 1.45
N THR A 145 2.66 7.56 0.52
CA THR A 145 1.50 7.90 -0.33
C THR A 145 1.08 6.76 -1.24
N SER A 146 2.04 6.01 -1.81
CA SER A 146 1.76 4.83 -2.62
C SER A 146 1.14 3.70 -1.80
N GLY A 147 1.62 3.49 -0.57
CA GLY A 147 1.03 2.53 0.38
C GLY A 147 -0.42 2.90 0.73
N ILE A 148 -0.70 4.18 0.96
CA ILE A 148 -2.08 4.69 1.15
C ILE A 148 -2.94 4.39 -0.08
N ASN A 149 -2.44 4.69 -1.28
CA ASN A 149 -3.16 4.44 -2.53
C ASN A 149 -3.52 2.97 -2.71
N PHE A 150 -2.54 2.08 -2.53
CA PHE A 150 -2.74 0.64 -2.63
C PHE A 150 -3.79 0.18 -1.61
N LEU A 151 -3.62 0.53 -0.32
CA LEU A 151 -4.50 0.07 0.74
C LEU A 151 -5.95 0.52 0.50
N MET A 152 -6.16 1.79 0.15
CA MET A 152 -7.52 2.33 -0.08
C MET A 152 -8.20 1.69 -1.29
N ARG A 153 -7.51 1.65 -2.45
CA ARG A 153 -8.08 1.06 -3.67
C ARG A 153 -8.34 -0.43 -3.49
N PHE A 154 -7.40 -1.14 -2.90
CA PHE A 154 -7.52 -2.58 -2.75
C PHE A 154 -8.65 -2.97 -1.78
N MET A 155 -8.80 -2.24 -0.68
CA MET A 155 -9.92 -2.45 0.25
C MET A 155 -11.28 -2.29 -0.43
N VAL A 156 -11.46 -1.21 -1.18
CA VAL A 156 -12.77 -0.87 -1.78
C VAL A 156 -13.08 -1.68 -3.03
N PHE A 157 -12.08 -2.02 -3.83
CA PHE A 157 -12.31 -2.71 -5.11
C PHE A 157 -12.21 -4.23 -5.01
N ASN A 158 -11.56 -4.77 -3.97
CA ASN A 158 -11.36 -6.21 -3.83
C ASN A 158 -11.88 -6.73 -2.49
N ILE A 159 -11.32 -6.30 -1.35
CA ILE A 159 -11.62 -6.94 -0.05
C ILE A 159 -13.07 -6.76 0.38
N VAL A 160 -13.58 -5.53 0.44
CA VAL A 160 -14.96 -5.26 0.86
C VAL A 160 -15.97 -5.92 -0.10
N PRO A 161 -15.84 -5.79 -1.44
CA PRO A 161 -16.72 -6.49 -2.38
C PRO A 161 -16.67 -8.02 -2.23
N THR A 162 -15.49 -8.60 -2.00
CA THR A 162 -15.32 -10.05 -1.87
C THR A 162 -15.95 -10.57 -0.57
N LEU A 163 -15.75 -9.87 0.56
CA LEU A 163 -16.40 -10.23 1.82
C LEU A 163 -17.93 -10.14 1.72
N LEU A 164 -18.45 -9.09 1.08
CA LEU A 164 -19.88 -8.95 0.84
C LEU A 164 -20.43 -10.11 -0.01
N GLU A 165 -19.71 -10.48 -1.06
CA GLU A 165 -20.05 -11.60 -1.95
C GLU A 165 -20.02 -12.95 -1.22
N ILE A 166 -18.99 -13.23 -0.42
CA ILE A 166 -18.90 -14.43 0.40
C ILE A 166 -20.11 -14.53 1.34
N VAL A 167 -20.43 -13.45 2.05
CA VAL A 167 -21.57 -13.43 2.98
C VAL A 167 -22.88 -13.67 2.24
N MET A 168 -23.11 -13.00 1.10
CA MET A 168 -24.32 -13.18 0.29
C MET A 168 -24.45 -14.62 -0.21
N VAL A 169 -23.41 -15.16 -0.84
CA VAL A 169 -23.46 -16.50 -1.45
C VAL A 169 -23.58 -17.59 -0.39
N VAL A 170 -22.83 -17.51 0.71
CA VAL A 170 -22.95 -18.50 1.81
C VAL A 170 -24.35 -18.46 2.42
N THR A 171 -24.93 -17.26 2.60
CA THR A 171 -26.30 -17.11 3.10
C THR A 171 -27.32 -17.72 2.13
N ILE A 172 -27.19 -17.44 0.82
CA ILE A 172 -28.06 -18.01 -0.22
C ILE A 172 -27.96 -19.53 -0.24
N LEU A 173 -26.75 -20.09 -0.19
CA LEU A 173 -26.54 -21.53 -0.17
C LEU A 173 -27.15 -22.18 1.07
N PHE A 174 -27.00 -21.54 2.24
CA PHE A 174 -27.59 -22.01 3.49
C PHE A 174 -29.12 -22.04 3.44
N VAL A 175 -29.74 -20.96 2.98
CA VAL A 175 -31.21 -20.81 2.97
C VAL A 175 -31.86 -21.66 1.88
N ASN A 176 -31.31 -21.69 0.67
CA ASN A 176 -31.97 -22.33 -0.48
C ASN A 176 -31.63 -23.81 -0.64
N TYR A 177 -30.42 -24.23 -0.26
CA TYR A 177 -29.93 -25.60 -0.52
C TYR A 177 -29.55 -26.36 0.75
N GLY A 178 -29.43 -25.67 1.89
CA GLY A 178 -29.23 -26.27 3.21
C GLY A 178 -27.80 -26.15 3.75
N ILE A 179 -27.63 -26.62 4.98
CA ILE A 179 -26.41 -26.42 5.77
C ILE A 179 -25.15 -27.05 5.16
N TRP A 180 -25.28 -28.18 4.46
CA TRP A 180 -24.13 -28.89 3.92
C TRP A 180 -23.43 -28.09 2.81
N PHE A 181 -24.18 -27.44 1.92
CA PHE A 181 -23.60 -26.55 0.90
C PHE A 181 -22.87 -25.37 1.54
N ALA A 182 -23.50 -24.72 2.51
CA ALA A 182 -22.89 -23.60 3.24
C ALA A 182 -21.62 -24.02 4.01
N LEU A 183 -21.61 -25.20 4.64
CA LEU A 183 -20.47 -25.72 5.39
C LEU A 183 -19.29 -26.04 4.47
N ILE A 184 -19.52 -26.70 3.34
CA ILE A 184 -18.47 -26.99 2.35
C ILE A 184 -17.87 -25.67 1.84
N THR A 185 -18.70 -24.71 1.45
CA THR A 185 -18.24 -23.39 0.97
C THR A 185 -17.45 -22.65 2.05
N LEU A 186 -17.98 -22.51 3.28
CA LEU A 186 -17.28 -21.78 4.35
C LEU A 186 -15.97 -22.46 4.75
N THR A 187 -15.97 -23.78 4.90
CA THR A 187 -14.76 -24.54 5.28
C THR A 187 -13.70 -24.46 4.19
N SER A 188 -14.09 -24.54 2.92
CA SER A 188 -13.16 -24.40 1.80
C SER A 188 -12.56 -23.00 1.71
N ILE A 189 -13.34 -21.94 1.92
CA ILE A 189 -12.85 -20.55 1.92
C ILE A 189 -11.89 -20.32 3.08
N VAL A 190 -12.26 -20.75 4.30
CA VAL A 190 -11.39 -20.60 5.47
C VAL A 190 -10.09 -21.38 5.28
N SER A 191 -10.16 -22.62 4.80
CA SER A 191 -8.97 -23.44 4.49
C SER A 191 -8.10 -22.78 3.42
N TYR A 192 -8.72 -22.24 2.37
CA TYR A 192 -8.03 -21.52 1.30
C TYR A 192 -7.30 -20.29 1.84
N ILE A 193 -7.96 -19.46 2.63
CA ILE A 193 -7.38 -18.24 3.21
C ILE A 193 -6.23 -18.60 4.15
N ALA A 194 -6.44 -19.55 5.06
CA ALA A 194 -5.43 -19.98 6.02
C ALA A 194 -4.19 -20.56 5.32
N TYR A 195 -4.39 -21.46 4.35
CA TYR A 195 -3.31 -22.02 3.55
C TYR A 195 -2.56 -20.95 2.76
N SER A 196 -3.29 -20.03 2.11
CA SER A 196 -2.70 -18.96 1.31
C SER A 196 -1.81 -18.04 2.15
N ILE A 197 -2.26 -17.66 3.35
CA ILE A 197 -1.46 -16.83 4.27
C ILE A 197 -0.22 -17.60 4.73
N PHE A 198 -0.39 -18.83 5.21
CA PHE A 198 0.72 -19.67 5.69
C PHE A 198 1.78 -19.90 4.60
N ALA A 199 1.36 -20.29 3.41
CA ALA A 199 2.25 -20.53 2.28
C ALA A 199 2.96 -19.24 1.83
N THR A 200 2.25 -18.11 1.83
CA THR A 200 2.81 -16.79 1.48
C THR A 200 3.90 -16.35 2.46
N GLU A 201 3.69 -16.55 3.76
CA GLU A 201 4.69 -16.19 4.78
C GLU A 201 5.96 -17.02 4.63
N LYS A 202 5.84 -18.34 4.44
CA LYS A 202 6.99 -19.20 4.16
C LYS A 202 7.70 -18.82 2.86
N ARG A 203 6.92 -18.52 1.81
CA ARG A 203 7.44 -18.09 0.51
C ARG A 203 8.25 -16.80 0.58
N THR A 204 7.92 -15.90 1.49
CA THR A 204 8.58 -14.59 1.61
C THR A 204 10.10 -14.72 1.83
N ARG A 205 10.56 -15.76 2.54
CA ARG A 205 12.00 -16.03 2.71
C ARG A 205 12.69 -16.33 1.38
N TYR A 206 12.08 -17.14 0.52
CA TYR A 206 12.66 -17.50 -0.79
C TYR A 206 12.66 -16.31 -1.76
N VAL A 207 11.61 -15.48 -1.71
CA VAL A 207 11.56 -14.23 -2.49
C VAL A 207 12.71 -13.30 -2.07
N ARG A 208 12.97 -13.15 -0.77
CA ARG A 208 14.09 -12.34 -0.27
C ARG A 208 15.45 -12.90 -0.69
N ALA A 209 15.66 -14.22 -0.54
CA ALA A 209 16.90 -14.86 -0.96
C ALA A 209 17.17 -14.68 -2.47
N ALA A 210 16.13 -14.81 -3.30
CA ALA A 210 16.24 -14.57 -4.74
C ALA A 210 16.57 -13.12 -5.06
N ASN A 211 15.93 -12.14 -4.41
CA ASN A 211 16.23 -10.72 -4.61
C ASN A 211 17.64 -10.34 -4.14
N GLN A 212 18.12 -10.94 -3.04
CA GLN A 212 19.47 -10.69 -2.53
C GLN A 212 20.52 -11.25 -3.50
N ALA A 213 20.34 -12.46 -4.00
CA ALA A 213 21.23 -13.07 -4.97
C ALA A 213 21.24 -12.29 -6.31
N ASP A 214 20.09 -11.75 -6.72
CA ASP A 214 19.91 -10.91 -7.91
C ASP A 214 20.67 -9.59 -7.76
N SER A 215 20.60 -8.98 -6.58
CA SER A 215 21.36 -7.77 -6.28
C SER A 215 22.86 -8.03 -6.25
N SER A 216 23.32 -9.16 -5.69
CA SER A 216 24.76 -9.46 -5.64
C SER A 216 25.33 -9.71 -7.03
N SER A 217 24.67 -10.54 -7.85
CA SER A 217 25.13 -10.83 -9.21
C SER A 217 25.19 -9.56 -10.06
N ASN A 218 24.14 -8.72 -10.01
CA ASN A 218 24.14 -7.45 -10.72
C ASN A 218 25.22 -6.48 -10.21
N THR A 219 25.47 -6.45 -8.91
CA THR A 219 26.55 -5.62 -8.35
C THR A 219 27.91 -6.07 -8.87
N ARG A 220 28.17 -7.38 -8.94
CA ARG A 220 29.44 -7.91 -9.47
C ARG A 220 29.63 -7.61 -10.95
N ALA A 221 28.59 -7.80 -11.76
CA ALA A 221 28.65 -7.46 -13.18
C ALA A 221 28.96 -5.97 -13.40
N ILE A 222 28.26 -5.09 -12.67
CA ILE A 222 28.48 -3.64 -12.76
C ILE A 222 29.89 -3.26 -12.31
N ASP A 223 30.38 -3.82 -11.19
CA ASP A 223 31.72 -3.53 -10.67
C ASP A 223 32.81 -3.94 -11.66
N SER A 224 32.69 -5.11 -12.28
CA SER A 224 33.63 -5.58 -13.32
C SER A 224 33.62 -4.67 -14.56
N LEU A 225 32.42 -4.30 -15.06
CA LEU A 225 32.28 -3.45 -16.24
C LEU A 225 32.73 -2.00 -16.00
N LEU A 226 32.50 -1.45 -14.80
CA LEU A 226 33.00 -0.12 -14.44
C LEU A 226 34.52 -0.10 -14.30
N ASN A 227 35.11 -1.21 -13.86
CA ASN A 227 36.56 -1.37 -13.71
C ASN A 227 37.21 -2.09 -14.91
N TYR A 228 36.61 -1.98 -16.10
CA TYR A 228 37.05 -2.68 -17.32
C TYR A 228 38.55 -2.50 -17.62
N GLU A 229 39.07 -1.28 -17.48
CA GLU A 229 40.50 -1.01 -17.71
C GLU A 229 41.39 -1.82 -16.77
N THR A 230 41.01 -1.93 -15.50
CA THR A 230 41.76 -2.72 -14.51
C THR A 230 41.73 -4.20 -14.87
N VAL A 231 40.57 -4.74 -15.24
CA VAL A 231 40.45 -6.14 -15.67
C VAL A 231 41.36 -6.42 -16.87
N LYS A 232 41.42 -5.49 -17.84
CA LYS A 232 42.29 -5.60 -19.02
C LYS A 232 43.77 -5.43 -18.74
N TYR A 233 44.15 -4.53 -17.82
CA TYR A 233 45.55 -4.36 -17.42
C TYR A 233 46.15 -5.62 -16.80
N PHE A 234 45.31 -6.43 -16.13
CA PHE A 234 45.74 -7.67 -15.48
C PHE A 234 45.36 -8.95 -16.25
N THR A 235 44.74 -8.85 -17.43
CA THR A 235 44.28 -10.01 -18.24
C THR A 235 43.44 -11.00 -17.42
N ASN A 236 42.54 -10.46 -16.59
CA ASN A 236 41.74 -11.22 -15.62
C ASN A 236 40.30 -11.49 -16.10
N GLU A 237 40.02 -11.46 -17.40
CA GLU A 237 38.67 -11.62 -17.94
C GLU A 237 38.03 -12.95 -17.54
N GLU A 238 38.78 -14.05 -17.64
CA GLU A 238 38.29 -15.38 -17.28
C GLU A 238 38.06 -15.51 -15.77
N TYR A 239 38.93 -14.90 -14.96
CA TYR A 239 38.76 -14.84 -13.51
C TYR A 239 37.47 -14.09 -13.12
N GLU A 240 37.23 -12.93 -13.74
CA GLU A 240 36.00 -12.16 -13.52
C GLU A 240 34.75 -12.89 -14.01
N ALA A 241 34.84 -13.60 -15.13
CA ALA A 241 33.77 -14.43 -15.66
C ALA A 241 33.41 -15.58 -14.70
N GLN A 242 34.39 -16.29 -14.17
CA GLN A 242 34.18 -17.38 -13.20
C GLN A 242 33.59 -16.86 -11.89
N ALA A 243 34.11 -15.75 -11.36
CA ALA A 243 33.56 -15.12 -10.15
C ALA A 243 32.09 -14.66 -10.35
N TYR A 244 31.74 -14.21 -11.55
CA TYR A 244 30.36 -13.87 -11.89
C TYR A 244 29.49 -15.13 -12.02
N ASP A 245 29.99 -16.20 -12.64
CA ASP A 245 29.29 -17.48 -12.80
C ASP A 245 28.94 -18.12 -11.44
N GLU A 246 29.84 -18.06 -10.45
CA GLU A 246 29.55 -18.51 -9.08
C GLU A 246 28.35 -17.78 -8.44
N GLN A 247 28.25 -16.46 -8.69
CA GLN A 247 27.12 -15.67 -8.22
C GLN A 247 25.84 -15.97 -9.01
N LEU A 248 25.95 -16.24 -10.31
CA LEU A 248 24.84 -16.68 -11.15
C LEU A 248 24.31 -18.04 -10.70
N SER A 249 25.17 -19.00 -10.35
CA SER A 249 24.77 -20.29 -9.80
C SER A 249 24.00 -20.13 -8.47
N THR A 250 24.47 -19.27 -7.58
CA THR A 250 23.75 -18.94 -6.34
C THR A 250 22.38 -18.31 -6.62
N TRP A 251 22.34 -17.39 -7.59
CA TRP A 251 21.12 -16.75 -8.05
C TRP A 251 20.13 -17.74 -8.66
N GLU A 252 20.60 -18.65 -9.52
CA GLU A 252 19.81 -19.71 -10.15
C GLU A 252 19.15 -20.58 -9.08
N GLN A 253 19.92 -21.08 -8.12
CA GLN A 253 19.41 -21.90 -7.01
C GLN A 253 18.36 -21.17 -6.18
N ALA A 254 18.57 -19.87 -5.93
CA ALA A 254 17.60 -19.05 -5.21
C ALA A 254 16.30 -18.82 -6.01
N LYS A 255 16.41 -18.59 -7.33
CA LYS A 255 15.25 -18.45 -8.24
C LYS A 255 14.47 -19.75 -8.36
N ILE A 256 15.13 -20.90 -8.47
CA ILE A 256 14.47 -22.22 -8.49
C ILE A 256 13.67 -22.44 -7.20
N LYS A 257 14.26 -22.19 -6.02
CA LYS A 257 13.55 -22.32 -4.74
C LYS A 257 12.35 -21.37 -4.65
N ASN A 258 12.48 -20.12 -5.13
CA ASN A 258 11.36 -19.18 -5.23
C ASN A 258 10.26 -19.72 -6.17
N ARG A 259 10.61 -20.29 -7.33
CA ARG A 259 9.66 -20.87 -8.27
C ARG A 259 8.94 -22.09 -7.69
N LEU A 260 9.67 -23.00 -7.05
CA LEU A 260 9.10 -24.17 -6.36
C LEU A 260 8.16 -23.77 -5.21
N SER A 261 8.50 -22.71 -4.46
CA SER A 261 7.59 -22.21 -3.42
C SER A 261 6.29 -21.62 -3.98
N LEU A 262 6.33 -21.01 -5.18
CA LEU A 262 5.15 -20.54 -5.88
C LEU A 262 4.32 -21.71 -6.44
N PHE A 263 4.98 -22.74 -6.97
CA PHE A 263 4.33 -23.97 -7.38
C PHE A 263 3.57 -24.62 -6.22
N ALA A 264 4.22 -24.77 -5.05
CA ALA A 264 3.58 -25.32 -3.87
C ALA A 264 2.33 -24.51 -3.46
N LEU A 265 2.44 -23.17 -3.44
CA LEU A 265 1.32 -22.28 -3.13
C LEU A 265 0.16 -22.45 -4.12
N ASN A 266 0.42 -22.35 -5.42
CA ASN A 266 -0.61 -22.46 -6.45
C ASN A 266 -1.23 -23.87 -6.48
N GLY A 267 -0.40 -24.91 -6.32
CA GLY A 267 -0.82 -26.30 -6.30
C GLY A 267 -1.72 -26.61 -5.10
N GLY A 268 -1.36 -26.14 -3.90
CA GLY A 268 -2.20 -26.31 -2.71
C GLY A 268 -3.52 -25.53 -2.79
N GLN A 269 -3.50 -24.31 -3.33
CA GLN A 269 -4.73 -23.56 -3.61
C GLN A 269 -5.64 -24.29 -4.61
N ALA A 270 -5.07 -24.77 -5.72
CA ALA A 270 -5.81 -25.54 -6.73
C ALA A 270 -6.38 -26.84 -6.16
N LEU A 271 -5.65 -27.52 -5.29
CA LEU A 271 -6.12 -28.74 -4.61
C LEU A 271 -7.33 -28.45 -3.69
N ILE A 272 -7.27 -27.37 -2.90
CA ILE A 272 -8.40 -26.97 -2.04
C ILE A 272 -9.63 -26.65 -2.90
N ILE A 273 -9.46 -25.88 -3.97
CA ILE A 273 -10.54 -25.55 -4.91
C ILE A 273 -11.10 -26.83 -5.53
N ALA A 274 -10.25 -27.74 -6.03
CA ALA A 274 -10.68 -28.97 -6.68
C ALA A 274 -11.48 -29.88 -5.74
N ILE A 275 -11.02 -30.05 -4.49
CA ILE A 275 -11.74 -30.84 -3.48
C ILE A 275 -13.09 -30.20 -3.16
N ALA A 276 -13.11 -28.89 -2.91
CA ALA A 276 -14.35 -28.16 -2.58
C ALA A 276 -15.36 -28.20 -3.74
N MET A 277 -14.88 -27.98 -4.96
CA MET A 277 -15.70 -28.03 -6.17
C MET A 277 -16.27 -29.43 -6.38
N THR A 278 -15.44 -30.46 -6.26
CA THR A 278 -15.87 -31.85 -6.43
C THR A 278 -16.90 -32.23 -5.38
N ALA A 279 -16.68 -31.87 -4.12
CA ALA A 279 -17.65 -32.13 -3.04
C ALA A 279 -18.99 -31.40 -3.27
N MET A 280 -18.96 -30.13 -3.66
CA MET A 280 -20.17 -29.36 -3.96
C MET A 280 -20.95 -29.92 -5.14
N LEU A 281 -20.26 -30.26 -6.24
CA LEU A 281 -20.90 -30.81 -7.43
C LEU A 281 -21.40 -32.24 -7.20
N ALA A 282 -20.69 -33.07 -6.43
CA ALA A 282 -21.16 -34.40 -6.06
C ALA A 282 -22.43 -34.33 -5.20
N LEU A 283 -22.48 -33.40 -4.23
CA LEU A 283 -23.68 -33.18 -3.42
C LEU A 283 -24.85 -32.67 -4.28
N ALA A 284 -24.61 -31.67 -5.14
CA ALA A 284 -25.62 -31.15 -6.06
C ALA A 284 -26.14 -32.23 -7.02
N ALA A 285 -25.25 -33.04 -7.61
CA ALA A 285 -25.64 -34.12 -8.52
C ALA A 285 -26.51 -35.17 -7.82
N ASN A 286 -26.21 -35.51 -6.56
CA ASN A 286 -27.02 -36.42 -5.77
C ASN A 286 -28.41 -35.86 -5.46
N GLU A 287 -28.52 -34.56 -5.15
CA GLU A 287 -29.82 -33.92 -4.91
C GLU A 287 -30.64 -33.75 -6.20
N VAL A 288 -29.99 -33.53 -7.35
CA VAL A 288 -30.65 -33.57 -8.67
C VAL A 288 -31.15 -34.98 -8.97
N ALA A 289 -30.36 -36.02 -8.72
CA ALA A 289 -30.78 -37.41 -8.93
C ALA A 289 -31.97 -37.82 -8.05
N LYS A 290 -32.10 -37.21 -6.86
CA LYS A 290 -33.27 -37.39 -5.96
C LYS A 290 -34.48 -36.53 -6.35
N GLY A 291 -34.33 -35.59 -7.30
CA GLY A 291 -35.39 -34.66 -7.69
C GLY A 291 -35.59 -33.47 -6.74
N ASN A 292 -34.68 -33.24 -5.78
CA ASN A 292 -34.75 -32.12 -4.86
C ASN A 292 -34.20 -30.81 -5.45
N MET A 293 -33.43 -30.90 -6.54
CA MET A 293 -32.79 -29.79 -7.23
C MET A 293 -32.90 -29.96 -8.75
N THR A 294 -32.84 -28.86 -9.49
CA THR A 294 -32.88 -28.85 -10.96
C THR A 294 -31.47 -28.92 -11.59
N LEU A 295 -31.39 -29.19 -12.90
CA LEU A 295 -30.13 -29.07 -13.64
C LEU A 295 -29.57 -27.63 -13.60
N GLY A 296 -30.44 -26.63 -13.58
CA GLY A 296 -30.04 -25.24 -13.41
C GLY A 296 -29.46 -24.95 -12.02
N ASP A 297 -29.97 -25.60 -10.95
CA ASP A 297 -29.36 -25.49 -9.61
C ASP A 297 -27.91 -26.00 -9.58
N PHE A 298 -27.64 -27.11 -10.28
CA PHE A 298 -26.29 -27.62 -10.42
C PHE A 298 -25.35 -26.59 -11.09
N VAL A 299 -25.81 -25.94 -12.16
CA VAL A 299 -25.05 -24.92 -12.87
C VAL A 299 -24.85 -23.66 -12.02
N LEU A 300 -25.87 -23.23 -11.27
CA LEU A 300 -25.79 -22.10 -10.35
C LEU A 300 -24.75 -22.32 -9.26
N ILE A 301 -24.73 -23.50 -8.64
CA ILE A 301 -23.74 -23.84 -7.61
C ILE A 301 -22.33 -23.82 -8.19
N ASN A 302 -22.14 -24.39 -9.38
CA ASN A 302 -20.87 -24.33 -10.09
C ASN A 302 -20.43 -22.87 -10.33
N ALA A 303 -21.34 -22.01 -10.79
CA ALA A 303 -21.06 -20.61 -11.05
C ALA A 303 -20.69 -19.85 -9.75
N PHE A 304 -21.42 -20.06 -8.66
CA PHE A 304 -21.09 -19.46 -7.36
C PHE A 304 -19.71 -19.87 -6.85
N MET A 305 -19.37 -21.15 -6.95
CA MET A 305 -18.06 -21.63 -6.52
C MET A 305 -16.93 -20.99 -7.33
N MET A 306 -17.06 -20.91 -8.67
CA MET A 306 -16.06 -20.22 -9.50
C MET A 306 -15.93 -18.74 -9.15
N GLN A 307 -17.06 -18.06 -8.94
CA GLN A 307 -17.11 -16.64 -8.60
C GLN A 307 -16.46 -16.33 -7.25
N LEU A 308 -16.64 -17.18 -6.25
CA LEU A 308 -16.04 -17.01 -4.92
C LEU A 308 -14.51 -17.17 -4.92
N PHE A 309 -13.97 -18.13 -5.68
CA PHE A 309 -12.53 -18.38 -5.69
C PHE A 309 -11.73 -17.46 -6.62
N MET A 310 -12.34 -16.91 -7.67
CA MET A 310 -11.65 -16.03 -8.63
C MET A 310 -10.92 -14.85 -7.97
N PRO A 311 -11.54 -14.02 -7.09
CA PRO A 311 -10.83 -12.92 -6.43
C PRO A 311 -9.81 -13.40 -5.40
N LEU A 312 -10.00 -14.60 -4.82
CA LEU A 312 -9.12 -15.15 -3.80
C LEU A 312 -7.76 -15.59 -4.36
N ASN A 313 -7.63 -15.83 -5.67
CA ASN A 313 -6.37 -16.19 -6.32
C ASN A 313 -5.23 -15.20 -6.08
N PHE A 314 -5.56 -13.92 -5.85
CA PHE A 314 -4.56 -12.88 -5.59
C PHE A 314 -4.27 -12.68 -4.09
N LEU A 315 -4.90 -13.44 -3.20
CA LEU A 315 -4.85 -13.19 -1.75
C LEU A 315 -3.43 -13.17 -1.17
N GLY A 316 -2.53 -14.02 -1.65
CA GLY A 316 -1.13 -14.03 -1.21
C GLY A 316 -0.38 -12.74 -1.55
N PHE A 317 -0.57 -12.23 -2.77
CA PHE A 317 -0.02 -10.93 -3.19
C PHE A 317 -0.58 -9.80 -2.30
N VAL A 318 -1.91 -9.81 -2.13
CA VAL A 318 -2.64 -8.81 -1.36
C VAL A 318 -2.17 -8.74 0.08
N TYR A 319 -2.05 -9.90 0.73
CA TYR A 319 -1.60 -9.99 2.11
C TYR A 319 -0.24 -9.31 2.29
N ARG A 320 0.69 -9.58 1.39
CA ARG A 320 2.03 -8.99 1.42
C ARG A 320 2.01 -7.49 1.14
N GLU A 321 1.25 -7.04 0.16
CA GLU A 321 1.13 -5.62 -0.16
C GLU A 321 0.43 -4.82 0.93
N ILE A 322 -0.58 -5.38 1.62
CA ILE A 322 -1.20 -4.77 2.79
C ILE A 322 -0.16 -4.57 3.89
N LYS A 323 0.62 -5.61 4.22
CA LYS A 323 1.71 -5.50 5.22
C LYS A 323 2.73 -4.44 4.84
N GLY A 324 3.20 -4.44 3.58
CA GLY A 324 4.18 -3.46 3.09
C GLY A 324 3.62 -2.03 3.08
N SER A 325 2.38 -1.86 2.64
CA SER A 325 1.69 -0.57 2.61
C SER A 325 1.52 0.00 4.01
N LEU A 326 1.10 -0.82 4.98
CA LEU A 326 0.96 -0.42 6.38
C LEU A 326 2.28 0.06 6.97
N ALA A 327 3.38 -0.65 6.72
CA ALA A 327 4.70 -0.23 7.19
C ALA A 327 5.14 1.11 6.58
N ASN A 328 4.90 1.31 5.28
CA ASN A 328 5.19 2.57 4.61
C ASN A 328 4.33 3.72 5.18
N ILE A 329 3.06 3.44 5.47
CA ILE A 329 2.14 4.40 6.09
C ILE A 329 2.62 4.76 7.51
N GLU A 330 3.01 3.78 8.31
CA GLU A 330 3.54 3.98 9.66
C GLU A 330 4.80 4.86 9.63
N ASN A 331 5.71 4.62 8.69
CA ASN A 331 6.89 5.47 8.52
C ASN A 331 6.51 6.91 8.17
N LEU A 332 5.54 7.10 7.26
CA LEU A 332 5.04 8.43 6.87
C LEU A 332 4.42 9.17 8.06
N PHE A 333 3.57 8.50 8.84
CA PHE A 333 2.98 9.10 10.03
C PHE A 333 4.00 9.28 11.16
N GLY A 334 5.04 8.45 11.21
CA GLY A 334 6.20 8.65 12.07
C GLY A 334 6.95 9.95 11.78
N LEU A 335 6.97 10.40 10.51
CA LEU A 335 7.47 11.73 10.15
C LEU A 335 6.55 12.83 10.67
N LEU A 336 5.22 12.69 10.48
CA LEU A 336 4.22 13.64 11.00
C LEU A 336 4.16 13.74 12.52
N ALA A 337 4.64 12.71 13.23
CA ALA A 337 4.70 12.69 14.68
C ALA A 337 5.94 13.40 15.24
N LYS A 338 6.92 13.74 14.39
CA LYS A 338 8.09 14.52 14.83
C LYS A 338 7.65 15.94 15.18
N LYS A 339 8.32 16.51 16.18
CA LYS A 339 8.12 17.90 16.60
C LYS A 339 9.43 18.63 16.41
N ALA A 340 9.35 19.87 15.94
CA ALA A 340 10.51 20.75 15.86
C ALA A 340 11.07 20.96 17.28
N LYS A 341 12.40 20.91 17.41
CA LYS A 341 13.09 21.18 18.68
C LYS A 341 12.95 22.65 19.09
N VAL A 342 13.04 23.55 18.11
CA VAL A 342 12.84 24.97 18.27
C VAL A 342 11.38 25.27 17.94
N GLN A 343 10.63 25.79 18.92
CA GLN A 343 9.25 26.22 18.74
C GLN A 343 9.09 27.61 19.35
N ASP A 344 8.15 28.37 18.83
CA ASP A 344 7.73 29.62 19.45
C ASP A 344 7.00 29.33 20.75
N VAL A 345 7.19 30.23 21.72
CA VAL A 345 6.39 30.22 22.95
C VAL A 345 4.93 30.59 22.62
N PRO A 346 3.93 30.11 23.38
CA PRO A 346 2.51 30.29 23.05
C PRO A 346 2.06 31.73 22.76
N ASP A 347 2.71 32.71 23.41
CA ASP A 347 2.41 34.14 23.29
C ASP A 347 3.55 34.92 22.61
N ALA A 348 4.29 34.27 21.71
CA ALA A 348 5.39 34.92 20.99
C ALA A 348 4.87 36.12 20.17
N THR A 349 5.41 37.31 20.44
CA THR A 349 5.11 38.52 19.69
C THR A 349 6.04 38.67 18.50
N GLU A 350 5.54 39.23 17.41
CA GLU A 350 6.36 39.58 16.25
C GLU A 350 7.44 40.60 16.63
N LEU A 351 8.68 40.35 16.21
CA LEU A 351 9.80 41.26 16.45
C LEU A 351 9.59 42.54 15.60
N ARG A 352 9.07 43.59 16.22
CA ARG A 352 8.85 44.89 15.57
C ARG A 352 10.08 45.78 15.71
N LEU A 353 10.80 45.96 14.61
CA LEU A 353 11.83 46.99 14.47
C LEU A 353 11.15 48.26 13.95
N ALA A 354 11.42 49.45 14.49
CA ALA A 354 10.89 50.68 13.89
C ALA A 354 11.60 50.91 12.55
N GLY A 355 10.83 51.22 11.49
CA GLY A 355 11.35 51.30 10.12
C GLY A 355 12.40 52.40 9.93
N PRO A 356 13.16 52.36 8.81
CA PRO A 356 14.13 53.41 8.50
C PRO A 356 13.37 54.73 8.24
N GLY A 357 13.57 55.72 9.12
CA GLY A 357 12.98 57.06 8.98
C GLY A 357 12.15 57.55 10.17
N VAL A 358 11.94 56.75 11.21
CA VAL A 358 11.31 57.22 12.46
C VAL A 358 12.36 57.90 13.34
N HIS A 359 12.56 59.20 13.12
CA HIS A 359 13.34 60.05 14.02
C HIS A 359 12.52 60.38 15.28
N THR A 360 12.38 59.43 16.18
CA THR A 360 11.97 59.74 17.57
C THR A 360 13.21 60.11 18.35
N ASN A 361 13.30 61.39 18.72
CA ASN A 361 14.32 61.94 19.60
C ASN A 361 14.34 61.16 20.92
N SER A 362 15.55 60.78 21.34
CA SER A 362 15.86 60.06 22.59
C SER A 362 15.52 58.56 22.58
N GLN A 363 16.57 57.73 22.72
CA GLN A 363 16.56 56.26 22.91
C GLN A 363 16.28 55.32 21.72
N ALA A 364 16.13 55.81 20.48
CA ALA A 364 15.83 54.96 19.30
C ALA A 364 17.05 54.35 18.57
N ASN A 365 18.29 54.65 18.95
CA ASN A 365 19.50 54.15 18.25
C ASN A 365 19.83 52.65 18.49
N ASN A 366 19.11 51.97 19.39
CA ASN A 366 19.35 50.57 19.74
C ASN A 366 18.36 49.59 19.08
N GLN A 367 17.54 50.05 18.14
CA GLN A 367 16.40 49.26 17.66
C GLN A 367 16.78 48.05 16.79
N ALA A 368 18.03 47.94 16.32
CA ALA A 368 18.53 46.79 15.56
C ALA A 368 19.93 46.35 16.03
N SER A 369 20.25 46.49 17.31
CA SER A 369 21.48 45.92 17.87
C SER A 369 21.36 44.40 18.00
N ILE A 370 22.48 43.69 17.83
CA ILE A 370 22.58 42.24 18.02
C ILE A 370 23.46 41.98 19.24
N ASP A 371 22.87 41.38 20.28
CA ASP A 371 23.56 41.07 21.52
C ASP A 371 23.66 39.55 21.72
N PHE A 372 24.88 39.04 21.75
CA PHE A 372 25.19 37.70 22.26
C PHE A 372 25.60 37.86 23.72
N ASN A 373 24.86 37.22 24.64
CA ASN A 373 25.12 37.32 26.08
C ASN A 373 25.39 35.93 26.68
N ASN A 374 26.65 35.67 27.03
CA ASN A 374 27.15 34.44 27.64
C ASN A 374 26.65 33.16 26.95
N ILE A 375 26.67 33.15 25.62
CA ILE A 375 26.11 32.05 24.84
C ILE A 375 27.01 30.81 24.94
N THR A 376 26.41 29.68 25.32
CA THR A 376 27.04 28.35 25.29
C THR A 376 26.21 27.43 24.41
N PHE A 377 26.83 26.73 23.47
CA PHE A 377 26.09 25.90 22.52
C PHE A 377 26.85 24.65 22.07
N ALA A 378 26.10 23.56 21.86
CA ALA A 378 26.59 22.29 21.33
C ALA A 378 25.51 21.58 20.49
N TYR A 379 25.83 21.20 19.24
CA TYR A 379 24.91 20.34 18.44
C TYR A 379 24.71 18.96 19.09
N ASN A 380 25.75 18.46 19.76
CA ASN A 380 25.71 17.24 20.57
C ASN A 380 26.32 17.57 21.93
N LYS A 381 25.64 17.20 23.02
CA LYS A 381 26.06 17.45 24.41
C LYS A 381 27.51 17.03 24.69
N LYS A 382 28.04 16.03 23.98
CA LYS A 382 29.42 15.54 24.15
C LYS A 382 30.50 16.47 23.55
N ARG A 383 30.14 17.44 22.71
CA ARG A 383 31.09 18.30 22.00
C ARG A 383 30.61 19.77 21.97
N PRO A 384 30.90 20.56 23.01
CA PRO A 384 30.58 21.99 23.03
C PRO A 384 31.38 22.76 21.98
N ILE A 385 30.71 23.62 21.22
CA ILE A 385 31.31 24.45 20.17
C ILE A 385 31.48 25.89 20.65
N ILE A 386 30.43 26.49 21.20
CA ILE A 386 30.48 27.84 21.77
C ILE A 386 30.55 27.72 23.29
N LYS A 387 31.52 28.40 23.92
CA LYS A 387 31.85 28.28 25.35
C LYS A 387 31.82 29.64 26.04
N GLY A 388 30.62 30.24 26.19
CA GLY A 388 30.42 31.47 26.97
C GLY A 388 30.87 32.72 26.23
N ILE A 389 30.41 32.90 24.99
CA ILE A 389 30.75 34.09 24.18
C ILE A 389 29.76 35.23 24.46
N SER A 390 30.30 36.44 24.65
CA SER A 390 29.51 37.68 24.76
C SER A 390 30.07 38.78 23.86
N PHE A 391 29.22 39.42 23.06
CA PHE A 391 29.55 40.61 22.26
C PHE A 391 28.27 41.34 21.81
N SER A 392 28.41 42.62 21.46
CA SER A 392 27.33 43.47 20.96
C SER A 392 27.72 44.07 19.61
N ILE A 393 26.78 44.10 18.66
CA ILE A 393 26.91 44.77 17.36
C ILE A 393 25.86 45.86 17.30
N LYS A 394 26.28 47.12 17.17
CA LYS A 394 25.34 48.25 17.14
C LYS A 394 24.68 48.37 15.77
N ALA A 395 23.53 49.06 15.73
CA ALA A 395 22.82 49.32 14.50
C ALA A 395 23.72 50.06 13.49
N GLY A 396 23.79 49.54 12.26
CA GLY A 396 24.58 50.10 11.16
C GLY A 396 26.07 49.72 11.16
N GLU A 397 26.57 48.99 12.17
CA GLU A 397 27.96 48.52 12.18
C GLU A 397 28.19 47.39 11.16
N LYS A 398 29.36 47.43 10.51
CA LYS A 398 29.87 46.34 9.67
C LYS A 398 30.96 45.60 10.42
N VAL A 399 30.63 44.43 10.95
CA VAL A 399 31.55 43.62 11.77
C VAL A 399 31.92 42.34 11.01
N ALA A 400 33.20 41.95 11.10
CA ALA A 400 33.71 40.70 10.55
C ALA A 400 33.98 39.68 11.67
N VAL A 401 33.53 38.44 11.47
CA VAL A 401 33.79 37.31 12.39
C VAL A 401 34.85 36.40 11.77
N VAL A 402 36.06 36.39 12.37
CA VAL A 402 37.23 35.64 11.86
C VAL A 402 37.69 34.57 12.86
N GLY A 403 38.39 33.53 12.37
CA GLY A 403 38.92 32.45 13.21
C GLY A 403 39.22 31.17 12.44
N GLN A 404 39.91 30.22 13.07
CA GLN A 404 40.31 28.94 12.47
C GLN A 404 39.12 28.04 12.12
N SER A 405 39.32 27.02 11.27
CA SER A 405 38.28 26.03 10.97
C SER A 405 37.77 25.37 12.25
N GLY A 406 36.45 25.20 12.39
CA GLY A 406 35.84 24.65 13.61
C GLY A 406 35.65 25.63 14.78
N SER A 407 36.05 26.90 14.66
CA SER A 407 35.91 27.90 15.73
C SER A 407 34.46 28.36 16.02
N GLY A 408 33.45 27.79 15.36
CA GLY A 408 32.04 28.10 15.62
C GLY A 408 31.43 29.25 14.80
N LYS A 409 32.16 29.88 13.86
CA LYS A 409 31.68 31.02 13.05
C LYS A 409 30.31 30.79 12.39
N SER A 410 30.16 29.69 11.64
CA SER A 410 28.89 29.34 10.99
C SER A 410 27.78 28.99 12.01
N THR A 411 28.16 28.61 13.23
CA THR A 411 27.19 28.30 14.30
C THR A 411 26.60 29.59 14.88
N LEU A 412 27.39 30.66 15.03
CA LEU A 412 26.87 31.97 15.45
C LEU A 412 25.78 32.47 14.51
N VAL A 413 25.99 32.35 13.19
CA VAL A 413 24.98 32.72 12.19
C VAL A 413 23.72 31.85 12.33
N LYS A 414 23.87 30.54 12.54
CA LYS A 414 22.73 29.63 12.73
C LYS A 414 21.93 29.93 14.01
N LEU A 415 22.60 30.33 15.09
CA LEU A 415 21.95 30.74 16.34
C LEU A 415 21.23 32.08 16.18
N LEU A 416 21.80 33.03 15.43
CA LEU A 416 21.16 34.31 15.13
C LEU A 416 19.83 34.12 14.38
N PHE A 417 19.78 33.18 13.45
CA PHE A 417 18.53 32.79 12.75
C PHE A 417 17.66 31.83 13.56
N ARG A 418 18.02 31.54 14.82
CA ARG A 418 17.31 30.62 15.73
C ARG A 418 17.04 29.24 15.13
N PHE A 419 17.96 28.71 14.31
CA PHE A 419 17.88 27.33 13.84
C PHE A 419 18.14 26.30 14.95
N TYR A 420 18.77 26.77 16.04
CA TYR A 420 19.03 26.04 17.27
C TYR A 420 18.88 27.03 18.43
N ASP A 421 18.48 26.53 19.60
CA ASP A 421 18.47 27.26 20.88
C ASP A 421 19.55 26.70 21.82
#